data_AF-A0A962U822-F1
#
_entry.id   AF-A0A962U822-F1
#
_cell.length_a   1.000
_cell.length_b   1.000
_cell.length_c   1.000
_cell.angle_alpha   90.00
_cell.angle_beta   90.00
_cell.angle_gamma   90.00
#
_symmetry.space_group_name_H-M   'P 1'
#
loop_
_entity.id
_entity.type
_entity.pdbx_description
1 polymer ?
#
loop_
_entity_poly.entity_id
_entity_poly.type
_entity_poly.pdbx_seq_one_letter_code
_entity_poly.pdbx_strand_id
1 'polypeptide(L)'
;MYEFHVTLAMAFDDAMAHVREVLMSEHLGIVSDVDVQAIFKNKMDKDIPAYHILGACNPKLAERVIADEPNAGVLLPCNVVVRATAEDTTEVAFLDP
;
A
#
# COMPACT_ATOMS: atom_id res chain seq x y z
N MET A 1 -9.18 -11.81 -9.69
CA MET A 1 -7.89 -11.29 -9.22
C MET A 1 -8.15 -9.82 -9.00
N TYR A 2 -8.09 -9.33 -7.75
CA TYR A 2 -8.53 -7.98 -7.37
C TYR A 2 -7.34 -7.01 -7.20
N GLU A 3 -6.17 -7.44 -7.62
CA GLU A 3 -4.91 -6.75 -7.41
C GLU A 3 -3.93 -7.06 -8.54
N PHE A 4 -3.05 -6.09 -8.82
CA PHE A 4 -1.78 -6.31 -9.49
C PHE A 4 -0.71 -6.56 -8.42
N HIS A 5 0.20 -7.51 -8.65
CA HIS A 5 1.30 -7.75 -7.70
C HIS A 5 2.64 -7.91 -8.41
N VAL A 6 3.70 -7.62 -7.68
CA VAL A 6 5.09 -7.82 -8.09
C VAL A 6 5.93 -8.21 -6.88
N THR A 7 6.93 -9.06 -7.11
CA THR A 7 7.91 -9.42 -6.09
C THR A 7 9.22 -8.69 -6.37
N LEU A 8 9.75 -8.01 -5.35
CA LEU A 8 11.01 -7.30 -5.37
C LEU A 8 12.07 -8.13 -4.63
N ALA A 9 13.24 -8.31 -5.25
CA ALA A 9 14.42 -8.88 -4.61
C ALA A 9 15.12 -7.79 -3.78
N MET A 10 14.44 -7.31 -2.76
CA MET A 10 14.85 -6.23 -1.86
C MET A 10 14.37 -6.55 -0.44
N ALA A 11 15.21 -6.23 0.55
CA ALA A 11 14.81 -6.21 1.95
C ALA A 11 13.66 -5.21 2.16
N PHE A 12 12.87 -5.43 3.21
CA PHE A 12 11.63 -4.69 3.42
C PHE A 12 11.82 -3.17 3.43
N ASP A 13 12.80 -2.66 4.19
CA ASP A 13 13.01 -1.21 4.33
C ASP A 13 13.43 -0.55 3.01
N ASP A 14 14.26 -1.22 2.21
CA ASP A 14 14.69 -0.75 0.89
C ASP A 14 13.52 -0.78 -0.11
N ALA A 15 12.78 -1.89 -0.14
CA ALA A 15 11.58 -2.01 -0.96
C ALA A 15 10.55 -0.94 -0.60
N MET A 16 10.41 -0.66 0.69
CA MET A 16 9.47 0.32 1.21
C MET A 16 9.87 1.75 0.81
N ALA A 17 11.15 2.11 0.90
CA ALA A 17 11.65 3.37 0.36
C ALA A 17 11.41 3.48 -1.17
N HIS A 18 11.73 2.43 -1.91
CA HIS A 18 11.57 2.37 -3.37
C HIS A 18 10.10 2.52 -3.80
N VAL A 19 9.17 1.81 -3.14
CA VAL A 19 7.73 1.90 -3.44
C VAL A 19 7.23 3.32 -3.21
N ARG A 20 7.63 4.00 -2.13
CA ARG A 20 7.22 5.38 -1.88
C ARG A 20 7.72 6.33 -2.98
N GLU A 21 8.95 6.17 -3.42
CA GLU A 21 9.53 6.96 -4.51
C GLU A 21 8.75 6.77 -5.82
N VAL A 22 8.50 5.52 -6.22
CA VAL A 22 7.79 5.19 -7.46
C VAL A 22 6.35 5.69 -7.44
N LEU A 23 5.63 5.52 -6.32
CA LEU A 23 4.27 6.03 -6.20
C LEU A 23 4.26 7.56 -6.38
N MET A 24 5.18 8.28 -5.75
CA MET A 24 5.28 9.73 -5.89
C MET A 24 5.63 10.15 -7.33
N SER A 25 6.53 9.44 -8.02
CA SER A 25 6.87 9.75 -9.43
C SER A 25 5.68 9.57 -10.37
N GLU A 26 4.80 8.61 -10.07
CA GLU A 26 3.54 8.36 -10.79
C GLU A 26 2.37 9.22 -10.28
N HIS A 27 2.65 10.29 -9.53
CA HIS A 27 1.67 11.23 -8.99
C HIS A 27 0.66 10.62 -8.01
N LEU A 28 1.01 9.50 -7.38
CA LEU A 28 0.28 8.87 -6.29
C LEU A 28 0.94 9.28 -4.96
N GLY A 29 0.34 10.24 -4.28
CA GLY A 29 0.77 10.64 -2.94
C GLY A 29 0.33 9.61 -1.89
N ILE A 30 1.16 9.37 -0.88
CA ILE A 30 0.81 8.52 0.26
C ILE A 30 0.05 9.36 1.29
N VAL A 31 -1.20 8.98 1.56
CA VAL A 31 -2.10 9.68 2.50
C VAL A 31 -2.32 8.91 3.80
N SER A 32 -1.98 7.61 3.82
CA SER A 32 -2.00 6.77 5.02
C SER A 32 -0.96 5.67 4.94
N ASP A 33 -0.50 5.23 6.11
CA ASP A 33 0.40 4.11 6.29
C ASP A 33 -0.03 3.33 7.54
N VAL A 34 -0.43 2.08 7.35
CA VAL A 34 -0.90 1.19 8.40
C VAL A 34 0.13 0.09 8.60
N ASP A 35 0.87 0.17 9.71
CA ASP A 35 1.77 -0.88 10.16
C ASP A 35 0.96 -2.01 10.83
N VAL A 36 0.66 -3.05 10.07
CA VAL A 36 -0.13 -4.19 10.54
C VAL A 36 0.68 -5.04 11.52
N GLN A 37 2.00 -5.15 11.33
CA GLN A 37 2.89 -5.87 12.24
C GLN A 37 2.83 -5.27 13.65
N ALA A 38 3.01 -3.96 13.77
CA ALA A 38 2.94 -3.26 15.05
C ALA A 38 1.55 -3.36 15.68
N ILE A 39 0.47 -3.24 14.89
CA ILE A 39 -0.90 -3.38 15.40
C ILE A 39 -1.10 -4.79 15.98
N PHE A 40 -0.71 -5.84 15.27
CA PHE A 40 -0.90 -7.22 15.70
C PHE A 40 -0.07 -7.53 16.94
N LYS A 41 1.16 -7.03 17.01
CA LYS A 41 2.00 -7.16 18.21
C LYS A 41 1.35 -6.45 19.41
N ASN A 42 0.94 -5.19 19.24
CA ASN A 42 0.43 -4.38 20.35
C ASN A 42 -0.97 -4.78 20.85
N LYS A 43 -1.83 -5.30 19.96
CA LYS A 43 -3.24 -5.61 20.29
C LYS A 43 -3.48 -7.08 20.58
N MET A 44 -2.64 -7.96 20.03
CA MET A 44 -2.87 -9.40 20.05
C MET A 44 -1.64 -10.22 20.46
N ASP A 45 -0.50 -9.58 20.73
CA ASP A 45 0.80 -10.22 20.99
C ASP A 45 1.19 -11.27 19.93
N LYS A 46 0.89 -10.96 18.66
CA LYS A 46 1.23 -11.81 17.52
C LYS A 46 2.40 -11.22 16.76
N ASP A 47 3.46 -12.01 16.63
CA ASP A 47 4.61 -11.71 15.78
C ASP A 47 4.34 -12.19 14.35
N ILE A 48 4.34 -11.26 13.41
CA ILE A 48 4.23 -11.52 11.96
C ILE A 48 5.41 -10.84 11.24
N PRO A 49 5.75 -11.26 10.01
CA PRO A 49 6.69 -10.52 9.16
C PRO A 49 6.21 -9.09 8.91
N ALA A 50 7.13 -8.22 8.49
CA ALA A 50 6.82 -6.82 8.16
C ALA A 50 5.67 -6.76 7.13
N TYR A 51 4.64 -5.99 7.45
CA TYR A 51 3.41 -5.91 6.67
C TYR A 51 2.80 -4.53 6.83
N HIS A 52 2.78 -3.76 5.74
CA HIS A 52 2.20 -2.43 5.69
C HIS A 52 1.09 -2.34 4.66
N ILE A 53 0.08 -1.51 4.93
CA ILE A 53 -0.94 -1.11 3.97
C ILE A 53 -0.83 0.40 3.81
N LEU A 54 -0.41 0.83 2.62
CA LEU A 54 -0.33 2.23 2.24
C LEU A 54 -1.61 2.65 1.54
N GLY A 55 -2.10 3.85 1.84
CA GLY A 55 -3.12 4.53 1.03
C GLY A 55 -2.46 5.44 0.03
N ALA A 56 -2.50 5.09 -1.25
CA ALA A 56 -1.96 5.88 -2.35
C ALA A 56 -3.09 6.60 -3.11
N CYS A 57 -2.92 7.88 -3.42
CA CYS A 57 -3.97 8.68 -4.05
C CYS A 57 -3.41 9.71 -5.03
N ASN A 58 -4.06 9.81 -6.20
CA ASN A 58 -3.89 10.93 -7.12
C ASN A 58 -5.10 11.85 -6.99
N PRO A 59 -4.95 13.09 -6.47
CA PRO A 59 -6.08 13.98 -6.22
C PRO A 59 -6.94 14.28 -7.45
N LYS A 60 -6.34 14.37 -8.65
CA LYS A 60 -7.09 14.65 -9.89
C LYS A 60 -7.94 13.45 -10.33
N LEU A 61 -7.49 12.22 -10.05
CA LEU A 61 -8.28 11.03 -10.31
C LEU A 61 -9.39 10.87 -9.26
N ALA A 62 -9.06 11.06 -7.98
CA ALA A 62 -10.03 10.99 -6.90
C ALA A 62 -11.15 12.03 -7.06
N GLU A 63 -10.83 13.27 -7.44
CA GLU A 63 -11.82 14.31 -7.76
C GLU A 63 -12.80 13.85 -8.83
N ARG A 64 -12.31 13.28 -9.95
CA ARG A 64 -13.16 12.80 -11.04
C ARG A 64 -14.07 11.66 -10.59
N VAL A 65 -13.54 10.70 -9.84
CA VAL A 65 -14.30 9.56 -9.32
C VAL A 65 -15.42 10.03 -8.39
N ILE A 66 -15.11 10.92 -7.45
CA ILE A 66 -16.10 11.44 -6.48
C ILE A 66 -17.13 12.35 -7.17
N ALA A 67 -16.74 13.10 -8.20
CA ALA A 67 -17.66 13.95 -8.95
C ALA A 67 -18.69 13.13 -9.75
N ASP A 68 -18.30 11.96 -10.26
CA ASP A 68 -19.20 11.06 -11.00
C ASP A 68 -20.04 10.18 -10.05
N GLU A 69 -19.41 9.61 -9.02
CA GLU A 69 -20.07 8.81 -7.98
C GLU A 69 -19.64 9.28 -6.58
N PRO A 70 -20.44 10.15 -5.92
CA PRO A 70 -20.10 10.70 -4.60
C PRO A 70 -19.85 9.66 -3.51
N ASN A 71 -20.48 8.48 -3.61
CA ASN A 71 -20.29 7.41 -2.62
C ASN A 71 -19.01 6.58 -2.86
N ALA A 72 -18.31 6.76 -3.99
CA ALA A 72 -17.10 6.02 -4.32
C ALA A 72 -15.94 6.30 -3.34
N GLY A 73 -16.06 7.32 -2.48
CA GLY A 73 -15.10 7.58 -1.40
C GLY A 73 -14.87 6.40 -0.46
N VAL A 74 -15.80 5.45 -0.34
CA VAL A 74 -15.61 4.21 0.45
C VAL A 74 -14.58 3.25 -0.15
N LEU A 75 -14.18 3.46 -1.40
CA LEU A 75 -13.19 2.68 -2.14
C LEU A 75 -11.82 3.39 -2.21
N LEU A 76 -11.71 4.60 -1.65
CA LEU A 76 -10.49 5.42 -1.66
C LEU A 76 -9.84 5.44 -0.27
N PRO A 77 -8.51 5.62 -0.18
CA PRO A 77 -7.53 5.69 -1.27
C PRO A 77 -7.23 4.31 -1.89
N CYS A 78 -6.46 4.27 -2.99
CA CYS A 78 -6.01 3.00 -3.56
C CYS A 78 -5.05 2.31 -2.58
N ASN A 79 -5.40 1.10 -2.15
CA ASN A 79 -4.56 0.35 -1.22
C ASN A 79 -3.33 -0.23 -1.94
N VAL A 80 -2.17 -0.10 -1.29
CA VAL A 80 -0.92 -0.75 -1.67
C VAL A 80 -0.41 -1.56 -0.49
N VAL A 81 -0.41 -2.88 -0.62
CA VAL A 81 0.17 -3.78 0.38
C VAL A 81 1.66 -3.91 0.08
N VAL A 82 2.49 -3.79 1.11
CA VAL A 82 3.91 -4.15 1.03
C VAL A 82 4.22 -5.08 2.19
N ARG A 83 4.73 -6.28 1.88
CA ARG A 83 5.02 -7.29 2.90
C ARG A 83 6.31 -8.04 2.63
N ALA A 84 7.05 -8.32 3.70
CA ALA A 84 8.20 -9.23 3.64
C ALA A 84 7.71 -10.67 3.45
N THR A 85 8.34 -11.39 2.54
CA THR A 85 8.09 -12.83 2.27
C THR A 85 9.32 -13.70 2.56
N ALA A 86 10.51 -13.10 2.52
CA ALA A 86 11.80 -13.64 3.01
C ALA A 86 12.73 -12.47 3.37
N GLU A 87 13.95 -12.76 3.86
CA GLU A 87 14.94 -11.77 4.34
C GLU A 87 15.21 -10.65 3.32
N ASP A 88 15.40 -11.01 2.05
CA ASP A 88 15.65 -10.08 0.94
C ASP A 88 14.56 -10.15 -0.13
N THR A 89 13.31 -10.42 0.26
CA THR A 89 12.21 -10.56 -0.69
C THR A 89 10.95 -9.92 -0.16
N THR A 90 10.48 -8.91 -0.90
CA THR A 90 9.30 -8.13 -0.55
C THR A 90 8.26 -8.23 -1.66
N GLU A 91 7.03 -8.51 -1.32
CA GLU A 91 5.91 -8.50 -2.25
C GLU A 91 5.15 -7.19 -2.12
N VAL A 92 4.80 -6.61 -3.26
CA VAL A 92 3.99 -5.40 -3.39
C VAL A 92 2.74 -5.75 -4.17
N ALA A 93 1.57 -5.42 -3.62
CA ALA A 93 0.29 -5.57 -4.30
C ALA A 93 -0.47 -4.25 -4.33
N PHE A 94 -1.02 -3.88 -5.49
CA PHE A 94 -1.79 -2.68 -5.73
C PHE A 94 -3.21 -3.07 -6.11
N LEU A 95 -4.21 -2.49 -5.45
CA LEU A 95 -5.62 -2.70 -5.78
C LEU A 95 -5.89 -2.44 -7.27
N ASP A 96 -6.52 -3.39 -7.97
CA ASP A 96 -6.99 -3.20 -9.33
C ASP A 96 -8.24 -2.30 -9.30
N PRO A 97 -8.17 -1.02 -9.74
CA PRO A 97 -9.21 -0.01 -9.51
C PRO A 97 -10.49 -0.20 -10.33
#